data_AF-A0A174P306-F1
#
_entry.id   AF-A0A174P306-F1
#
_cell.length_a   1.000
_cell.length_b   1.000
_cell.length_c   1.000
_cell.angle_alpha   90.00
_cell.angle_beta   90.00
_cell.angle_gamma   90.00
#
_symmetry.space_group_name_H-M   'P 1'
#
loop_
_entity.id
_entity.type
_entity.pdbx_description
1 polymer ?
#
loop_
_entity_poly.entity_id
_entity_poly.type
_entity_poly.pdbx_seq_one_letter_code
_entity_poly.pdbx_strand_id
1 'polypeptide(L)'
;MRYIDNALKRRMDMLEIDAATLAEMSFVDEEIIRKIIENKIPYEKIDKFNMALICNLLHCDEQYFAHPNIHNDFLDRVFDKEKDSNASKKTKIRIQDFLNDFMFINGVVSEK
;
A
#
# COMPACT_ATOMS: atom_id res chain seq x y z
N MET A 1 19.13 -7.22 1.17
CA MET A 1 18.41 -6.36 0.22
C MET A 1 17.06 -6.97 -0.01
N ARG A 2 16.02 -6.20 0.22
CA ARG A 2 14.66 -6.71 0.30
C ARG A 2 13.85 -6.16 -0.86
N TYR A 3 13.06 -7.01 -1.49
CA TYR A 3 12.22 -6.60 -2.61
C TYR A 3 10.76 -6.76 -2.22
N ILE A 4 9.96 -5.79 -2.65
CA ILE A 4 8.55 -5.67 -2.28
C ILE A 4 7.63 -5.83 -3.48
N ASP A 5 8.18 -6.25 -4.63
CA ASP A 5 7.50 -6.32 -5.92
C ASP A 5 6.22 -7.15 -5.86
N ASN A 6 6.25 -8.32 -5.21
CA ASN A 6 5.08 -9.18 -5.08
C ASN A 6 3.99 -8.54 -4.19
N ALA A 7 4.37 -7.90 -3.08
CA ALA A 7 3.42 -7.23 -2.19
C ALA A 7 2.80 -6.01 -2.88
N LEU A 8 3.63 -5.23 -3.59
CA LEU A 8 3.18 -4.07 -4.34
C LEU A 8 2.22 -4.46 -5.46
N LYS A 9 2.58 -5.44 -6.30
CA LYS A 9 1.71 -5.97 -7.37
C LYS A 9 0.39 -6.48 -6.81
N ARG A 10 0.43 -7.30 -5.75
CA ARG A 10 -0.79 -7.85 -5.14
C ARG A 10 -1.74 -6.75 -4.67
N ARG A 11 -1.21 -5.72 -4.02
CA ARG A 11 -2.03 -4.59 -3.54
C ARG A 11 -2.57 -3.75 -4.70
N MET A 12 -1.75 -3.49 -5.71
CA MET A 12 -2.16 -2.82 -6.95
C MET A 12 -3.30 -3.59 -7.65
N ASP A 13 -3.15 -4.90 -7.81
CA ASP A 13 -4.16 -5.77 -8.42
C ASP A 13 -5.47 -5.80 -7.63
N MET A 14 -5.38 -5.78 -6.29
CA MET A 14 -6.54 -5.72 -5.40
C MET A 14 -7.33 -4.41 -5.57
N LEU A 15 -6.61 -3.30 -5.74
CA LEU A 15 -7.19 -1.97 -5.90
C LEU A 15 -7.52 -1.63 -7.37
N GLU A 16 -7.17 -2.51 -8.30
CA GLU A 16 -7.34 -2.31 -9.75
C GLU A 16 -6.58 -1.06 -10.26
N ILE A 17 -5.39 -0.81 -9.70
CA ILE A 17 -4.51 0.32 -10.03
C ILE A 17 -3.28 -0.21 -10.77
N ASP A 18 -2.99 0.30 -11.97
CA ASP A 18 -1.77 -0.03 -12.69
C ASP A 18 -0.60 0.92 -12.36
N ALA A 19 0.59 0.63 -12.88
CA ALA A 19 1.79 1.41 -12.59
C ALA A 19 1.69 2.87 -13.07
N ALA A 20 1.04 3.10 -14.21
CA ALA A 20 0.87 4.43 -14.79
C ALA A 20 -0.10 5.27 -13.92
N THR A 21 -1.22 4.68 -13.52
CA THR A 21 -2.20 5.31 -12.63
C THR A 21 -1.58 5.62 -11.26
N LEU A 22 -0.82 4.67 -10.69
CA LEU A 22 -0.12 4.90 -9.44
C LEU A 22 0.91 6.04 -9.57
N ALA A 23 1.66 6.09 -10.67
CA ALA A 23 2.63 7.15 -10.94
C ALA A 23 1.95 8.52 -11.03
N GLU A 24 0.88 8.61 -11.81
CA GLU A 24 0.11 9.85 -12.00
C GLU A 24 -0.46 10.36 -10.68
N MET A 25 -1.10 9.49 -9.90
CA MET A 25 -1.73 9.89 -8.64
C MET A 25 -0.71 10.20 -7.53
N SER A 26 0.44 9.52 -7.53
CA SER A 26 1.48 9.71 -6.50
C SER A 26 2.46 10.82 -6.83
N PHE A 27 2.51 11.28 -8.08
CA PHE A 27 3.58 12.13 -8.61
C PHE A 27 4.98 11.47 -8.56
N VAL A 28 5.05 10.16 -8.34
CA VAL A 28 6.28 9.38 -8.44
C VAL A 28 6.50 9.00 -9.90
N ASP A 29 7.74 9.10 -10.38
CA ASP A 29 8.09 8.68 -11.74
C ASP A 29 7.68 7.22 -11.98
N GLU A 30 6.95 6.97 -13.06
CA GLU A 30 6.50 5.63 -13.45
C GLU A 30 7.69 4.68 -13.61
N GLU A 31 8.86 5.17 -14.05
CA GLU A 31 10.08 4.38 -14.14
C GLU A 31 10.51 3.84 -12.77
N ILE A 32 10.33 4.62 -11.70
CA ILE A 32 10.64 4.18 -10.33
C ILE A 32 9.67 3.07 -9.91
N ILE A 33 8.36 3.27 -10.12
CA ILE A 33 7.35 2.25 -9.79
C ILE A 33 7.62 0.96 -10.56
N ARG A 34 7.91 1.04 -11.85
CA ARG A 34 8.28 -0.13 -12.68
C ARG A 34 9.54 -0.80 -12.16
N LYS A 35 10.58 -0.04 -11.81
CA LYS A 35 11.80 -0.61 -11.22
C LYS A 35 11.54 -1.33 -9.89
N ILE A 36 10.58 -0.88 -9.08
CA ILE A 36 10.18 -1.59 -7.85
C ILE A 36 9.47 -2.91 -8.22
N ILE A 37 8.46 -2.85 -9.11
CA ILE A 37 7.66 -3.99 -9.59
C ILE A 37 8.52 -5.04 -10.31
N GLU A 38 9.59 -4.62 -10.98
CA GLU A 38 10.52 -5.49 -11.71
C GLU A 38 11.70 -5.95 -10.85
N ASN A 39 11.68 -5.70 -9.54
CA ASN A 39 12.74 -6.17 -8.62
C ASN A 39 14.13 -5.59 -9.02
N LYS A 40 14.14 -4.35 -9.54
CA LYS A 40 15.36 -3.62 -9.95
C LYS A 40 15.86 -2.66 -8.87
N ILE A 41 15.01 -2.25 -7.95
CA ILE A 41 15.37 -1.42 -6.79
C ILE A 41 14.94 -2.13 -5.50
N PRO A 42 15.86 -2.39 -4.56
CA PRO A 42 15.50 -2.92 -3.26
C PRO A 42 14.83 -1.84 -2.41
N TYR A 43 13.95 -2.25 -1.50
CA TYR A 43 13.18 -1.36 -0.61
C TYR A 43 14.04 -0.32 0.09
N GLU A 44 15.22 -0.72 0.58
CA GLU A 44 16.13 0.18 1.30
C GLU A 44 16.69 1.33 0.44
N LYS A 45 16.55 1.23 -0.89
CA LYS A 45 16.96 2.26 -1.87
C LYS A 45 15.79 3.03 -2.46
N ILE A 46 14.55 2.71 -2.08
CA ILE A 46 13.40 3.53 -2.46
C ILE A 46 13.42 4.77 -1.57
N ASP A 47 13.27 5.93 -2.20
CA ASP A 47 13.14 7.18 -1.44
C ASP A 47 11.95 7.12 -0.48
N LYS A 48 12.14 7.57 0.76
CA LYS A 48 11.11 7.48 1.81
C LYS A 48 9.86 8.28 1.48
N PHE A 49 10.02 9.44 0.85
CA PHE A 49 8.88 10.27 0.47
C PHE A 49 8.08 9.59 -0.64
N ASN A 50 8.75 9.03 -1.64
CA ASN A 50 8.09 8.22 -2.67
C ASN A 50 7.34 7.03 -2.07
N MET A 51 7.94 6.35 -1.09
CA MET A 51 7.30 5.22 -0.41
C MET A 51 6.04 5.65 0.36
N ALA A 52 6.09 6.77 1.08
CA ALA A 52 4.94 7.32 1.78
C ALA A 52 3.78 7.68 0.83
N LEU A 53 4.09 8.28 -0.33
CA LEU A 53 3.09 8.60 -1.36
C LEU A 53 2.44 7.34 -1.94
N ILE A 54 3.24 6.31 -2.24
CA ILE A 54 2.74 5.01 -2.71
C ILE A 54 1.83 4.37 -1.63
N CYS A 55 2.28 4.35 -0.38
CA CYS A 55 1.51 3.82 0.76
C CYS A 55 0.14 4.49 0.90
N ASN A 56 0.10 5.83 0.86
CA ASN A 56 -1.13 6.60 0.98
C ASN A 56 -2.16 6.23 -0.09
N LEU A 57 -1.73 6.06 -1.34
CA LEU A 57 -2.62 5.69 -2.45
C LEU A 57 -3.03 4.23 -2.45
N LEU A 58 -2.21 3.38 -1.83
CA LEU A 58 -2.48 1.95 -1.68
C LEU A 58 -3.16 1.61 -0.35
N HIS A 59 -3.60 2.62 0.39
CA HIS A 59 -4.33 2.49 1.65
C HIS A 59 -3.61 1.63 2.69
N CYS A 60 -2.28 1.73 2.73
CA CYS A 60 -1.43 0.98 3.66
C CYS A 60 -0.34 1.87 4.26
N ASP A 61 0.40 1.34 5.23
CA ASP A 61 1.56 2.00 5.80
C ASP A 61 2.86 1.40 5.26
N GLU A 62 4.01 1.99 5.61
CA GLU A 62 5.31 1.42 5.24
C GLU A 62 5.57 0.05 5.88
N GLN A 63 4.91 -0.24 7.01
CA GLN A 63 5.07 -1.53 7.68
C GLN A 63 4.56 -2.64 6.78
N TYR A 64 3.46 -2.42 6.05
CA TYR A 64 2.89 -3.34 5.05
C TYR A 64 3.97 -3.94 4.15
N PHE A 65 4.88 -3.08 3.70
CA PHE A 65 6.00 -3.51 2.90
C PHE A 65 7.12 -4.06 3.77
N ALA A 66 7.47 -3.45 4.91
CA ALA A 66 8.55 -3.84 5.83
C ALA A 66 8.49 -5.29 6.36
N HIS A 67 7.31 -5.86 6.56
CA HIS A 67 7.14 -7.16 7.22
C HIS A 67 6.26 -8.15 6.43
N PRO A 68 6.71 -8.62 5.25
CA PRO A 68 5.86 -9.38 4.31
C PRO A 68 5.30 -10.70 4.86
N ASN A 69 5.93 -11.29 5.88
CA ASN A 69 5.50 -12.55 6.50
C ASN A 69 4.48 -12.37 7.63
N ILE A 70 4.19 -11.12 8.01
CA ILE A 70 3.29 -10.77 9.13
C ILE A 70 2.01 -10.12 8.61
N HIS A 71 1.98 -9.71 7.34
CA HIS A 71 0.90 -8.91 6.79
C HIS A 71 -0.27 -9.71 6.24
N ASN A 72 -1.24 -9.86 7.14
CA ASN A 72 -2.66 -9.85 6.82
C ASN A 72 -3.22 -8.57 7.43
N ASP A 73 -3.06 -7.42 6.75
CA ASP A 73 -3.74 -6.20 7.17
C ASP A 73 -5.25 -6.32 6.93
N PHE A 74 -6.04 -5.33 7.31
CA PHE A 74 -7.48 -5.46 7.28
C PHE A 74 -7.97 -5.78 5.86
N LEU A 75 -7.48 -5.06 4.84
CA LEU A 75 -7.82 -5.35 3.44
C LEU A 75 -7.45 -6.77 3.01
N ASP A 76 -6.25 -7.26 3.33
CA ASP A 76 -5.84 -8.61 2.97
C ASP A 76 -6.73 -9.71 3.60
N ARG A 77 -7.40 -9.42 4.73
CA ARG A 77 -8.32 -10.36 5.40
C ARG A 77 -9.75 -10.27 4.91
N VAL A 78 -10.22 -9.06 4.61
CA VAL A 78 -11.63 -8.83 4.32
C VAL A 78 -11.93 -8.84 2.84
N PHE A 79 -10.96 -8.56 1.97
CA PHE A 79 -11.22 -8.46 0.54
C PHE A 79 -11.48 -9.85 -0.05
N ASP A 80 -12.61 -9.98 -0.74
CA ASP A 80 -13.02 -11.20 -1.43
C ASP A 80 -13.37 -10.84 -2.87
N LYS A 81 -12.47 -11.18 -3.80
CA LYS A 81 -12.58 -10.81 -5.21
C LYS A 81 -13.86 -11.35 -5.87
N GLU A 82 -14.40 -12.46 -5.40
CA GLU A 82 -15.59 -13.10 -5.97
C GLU A 82 -16.89 -12.52 -5.39
N LYS A 83 -16.86 -12.10 -4.11
CA LYS A 83 -18.07 -11.62 -3.40
C LYS A 83 -18.20 -10.11 -3.32
N ASP A 84 -17.10 -9.37 -3.48
CA ASP A 84 -17.12 -7.94 -3.27
C ASP A 84 -17.67 -7.16 -4.46
N SER A 85 -18.84 -6.55 -4.23
CA SER A 85 -19.34 -5.48 -5.09
C SER A 85 -18.44 -4.25 -5.00
N ASN A 86 -18.49 -3.37 -6.01
CA ASN A 86 -17.77 -2.09 -6.00
C ASN A 86 -18.07 -1.24 -4.75
N ALA A 87 -19.31 -1.29 -4.25
CA ALA A 87 -19.70 -0.60 -3.01
C ALA A 87 -19.03 -1.22 -1.77
N SER A 88 -18.95 -2.55 -1.69
CA SER A 88 -18.25 -3.27 -0.62
C SER A 88 -16.76 -2.93 -0.61
N LYS A 89 -16.10 -3.00 -1.78
CA LYS A 89 -14.67 -2.64 -1.94
C LYS A 89 -14.38 -1.23 -1.42
N LYS A 90 -15.13 -0.24 -1.90
CA LYS A 90 -14.99 1.17 -1.47
C LYS A 90 -15.21 1.34 0.03
N THR A 91 -16.16 0.61 0.61
CA THR A 91 -16.43 0.66 2.06
C THR A 91 -15.25 0.09 2.86
N LYS A 92 -14.70 -1.05 2.44
CA LYS A 92 -13.53 -1.67 3.08
C LYS A 92 -12.29 -0.78 3.01
N ILE A 93 -12.05 -0.14 1.87
CA ILE A 93 -10.97 0.84 1.71
C ILE A 93 -11.13 1.98 2.72
N ARG A 94 -12.33 2.58 2.83
CA ARG A 94 -12.58 3.65 3.82
C ARG A 94 -12.41 3.21 5.26
N ILE A 95 -12.74 1.96 5.58
CA ILE A 95 -12.50 1.40 6.92
C ILE A 95 -10.99 1.26 7.17
N GLN A 96 -10.22 0.80 6.18
CA GLN A 96 -8.76 0.74 6.28
C GLN A 96 -8.15 2.13 6.51
N ASP A 97 -8.59 3.14 5.76
CA ASP A 97 -8.13 4.53 5.94
C ASP A 97 -8.42 5.03 7.36
N PHE A 98 -9.65 4.82 7.84
CA PHE A 98 -10.02 5.18 9.21
C PHE A 98 -9.16 4.47 10.26
N LEU A 99 -8.87 3.17 10.08
CA LEU A 99 -8.01 2.42 10.98
C LEU A 99 -6.58 2.97 10.99
N ASN A 100 -6.04 3.31 9.81
CA ASN A 100 -4.70 3.90 9.68
C ASN A 100 -4.64 5.25 10.42
N ASP A 101 -5.61 6.12 10.18
CA ASP A 101 -5.71 7.44 10.84
C ASP A 101 -5.86 7.30 12.36
N PHE A 102 -6.71 6.37 12.80
CA PHE A 102 -6.93 6.12 14.22
C PHE A 102 -5.66 5.59 14.91
N MET A 103 -4.95 4.65 14.28
CA MET A 103 -3.68 4.14 14.80
C MET A 103 -2.62 5.24 14.88
N PHE A 104 -2.52 6.10 13.87
CA PHE A 104 -1.62 7.24 13.87
C PHE A 104 -1.92 8.21 15.03
N ILE A 105 -3.17 8.66 15.17
CA ILE A 105 -3.59 9.56 16.25
C ILE A 105 -3.30 8.93 17.61
N ASN A 106 -3.62 7.65 17.79
CA ASN A 106 -3.38 6.96 19.05
C ASN A 106 -1.88 6.84 19.38
N GLY A 107 -1.03 6.64 18.36
CA GLY A 107 0.43 6.67 18.51
C GLY A 107 0.91 8.02 19.04
N VAL A 108 0.52 9.12 18.38
CA VAL A 108 0.88 10.49 18.80
C VAL A 108 0.40 10.81 20.21
N VAL A 109 -0.81 10.38 20.59
CA VAL A 109 -1.36 10.61 21.94
C VAL A 109 -0.66 9.75 23.01
N SER A 110 -0.15 8.57 22.62
CA SER A 110 0.51 7.64 23.55
C SER A 110 2.00 7.91 23.74
N GLU A 111 2.63 8.68 22.84
CA GLU A 111 3.98 9.22 22.99
C GLU A 111 3.98 10.28 24.12
N LYS A 112 4.08 9.81 25.36
CA LYS A 112 4.40 10.63 26.56
C LYS A 112 5.90 10.67 26.82
#